data_AF-A0A817XDK6-F1
#
_entry.id   AF-A0A817XDK6-F1
#
_cell.length_a   1.000
_cell.length_b   1.000
_cell.length_c   1.000
_cell.angle_alpha   90.00
_cell.angle_beta   90.00
_cell.angle_gamma   90.00
#
_symmetry.space_group_name_H-M   'P 1'
#
loop_
_entity.id
_entity.type
_entity.pdbx_description
1 polymer ?
#
loop_
_entity_poly.entity_id
_entity_poly.type
_entity_poly.pdbx_seq_one_letter_code
_entity_poly.pdbx_strand_id
1 'polypeptide(L)'
;MDDPIESERSTDIDEMDISEDNLQKPNIFNKYLPFYDSVKRQGYDLLDEIRENLSRIIQLRELRPGFSHWSSKLQRFMSHYGLYFTKIDHIKIINLYVAVLTIEDLDFSHVKTCFDMLYDLTRKTRLITRDDLVVDWRLLHKWAKVILHNHDESYSLVSVPNDIESSLFYCIRGCRPYFAESATQEILDEFRPYLCPFDSAFSDTMRIFELFLPVHLPLNLHEKGFKLWLPEFLGIWESIYSNPGWELNMVNLFSLLAWCNIGYIDWEPWLPRIFTRILKSFSLPVGKLQVSLQQYHYSMSSVTTWIIAMLGNGSSCLQHLQDLFTAIKNFYHPSNSGKFQQDLISFLSKLAQAFVDRVHLERKANPVWYFTPPDAYRLTEQDITDFVNCVKECAFIAIFTKAYLKEAAKACQYLSMLRPELIVPPLVEKSVFIL
;
A
#
# COMPACT_ATOMS: atom_id res chain seq x y z
N MET A 1 2.99 -3.59 -11.46
CA MET A 1 2.06 -2.80 -10.63
C MET A 1 2.55 -2.98 -9.20
N ASP A 2 3.50 -2.13 -8.87
CA ASP A 2 4.34 -2.24 -7.68
C ASP A 2 3.59 -1.90 -6.39
N ASP A 3 4.22 -2.28 -5.29
CA ASP A 3 3.67 -2.49 -3.94
C ASP A 3 2.55 -1.51 -3.52
N PRO A 4 1.39 -2.00 -3.03
CA PRO A 4 0.39 -1.17 -2.33
C PRO A 4 0.92 -0.62 -0.99
N ILE A 5 2.08 -1.10 -0.58
CA ILE A 5 2.78 -0.83 0.67
C ILE A 5 4.21 -0.51 0.28
N GLU A 6 4.42 0.63 -0.38
CA GLU A 6 5.55 1.44 0.08
C GLU A 6 5.21 1.85 1.51
N SER A 7 5.44 0.90 2.43
CA SER A 7 5.57 1.17 3.85
C SER A 7 6.57 2.31 3.97
N GLU A 8 6.34 3.16 4.96
CA GLU A 8 7.19 4.26 5.40
C GLU A 8 8.63 3.77 5.71
N ARG A 9 9.37 3.30 4.71
CA ARG A 9 10.63 2.60 4.87
C ARG A 9 11.79 3.54 4.63
N SER A 10 12.65 3.54 5.64
CA SER A 10 14.06 3.94 5.66
C SER A 10 14.43 5.42 5.82
N THR A 11 13.48 6.34 6.04
CA THR A 11 13.84 7.74 6.37
C THR A 11 13.28 8.28 7.68
N ASP A 12 12.58 7.46 8.45
CA ASP A 12 12.28 7.78 9.85
C ASP A 12 13.50 7.48 10.72
N ILE A 13 14.49 8.36 10.61
CA ILE A 13 15.44 8.56 11.71
C ILE A 13 14.62 9.20 12.83
N ASP A 14 14.56 8.50 13.96
CA ASP A 14 13.97 8.95 15.20
C ASP A 14 14.48 10.35 15.55
N GLU A 15 13.56 11.29 15.76
CA GLU A 15 13.43 12.04 17.02
C GLU A 15 12.41 13.19 16.88
N MET A 16 11.60 13.32 17.93
CA MET A 16 10.77 14.47 18.26
C MET A 16 11.65 15.67 18.61
N ASP A 17 12.35 16.21 17.63
CA ASP A 17 12.84 17.57 17.73
C ASP A 17 11.71 18.44 17.17
N ILE A 18 10.78 18.82 18.04
CA ILE A 18 9.75 19.82 17.73
C ILE A 18 10.53 21.04 17.25
N SER A 19 10.56 21.22 15.94
CA SER A 19 11.12 22.42 15.33
C SER A 19 10.53 23.61 16.07
N GLU A 20 11.39 24.51 16.55
CA GLU A 20 11.00 25.77 17.21
C GLU A 20 9.92 26.56 16.43
N ASP A 21 9.77 26.25 15.14
CA ASP A 21 8.92 26.93 14.17
C ASP A 21 7.64 26.14 13.78
N ASN A 22 7.23 25.10 14.52
CA ASN A 22 6.03 24.28 14.24
C ASN A 22 6.00 23.60 12.84
N LEU A 23 7.17 23.29 12.28
CA LEU A 23 7.29 22.60 11.00
C LEU A 23 6.95 21.11 11.15
N GLN A 24 6.29 20.51 10.15
CA GLN A 24 5.79 19.14 10.27
C GLN A 24 6.87 18.05 10.14
N LYS A 25 7.57 17.99 9.00
CA LYS A 25 8.59 16.96 8.75
C LYS A 25 9.69 17.48 7.82
N PRO A 26 10.57 18.36 8.32
CA PRO A 26 11.71 18.84 7.56
C PRO A 26 12.69 17.69 7.27
N ASN A 27 13.50 17.83 6.23
CA ASN A 27 14.57 16.89 5.93
C ASN A 27 15.65 16.94 7.02
N ILE A 28 15.79 15.85 7.76
CA ILE A 28 16.70 15.73 8.91
C ILE A 28 18.16 15.93 8.48
N PHE A 29 18.52 15.50 7.26
CA PHE A 29 19.89 15.58 6.77
C PHE A 29 20.39 17.01 6.58
N ASN A 30 19.48 17.98 6.40
CA ASN A 30 19.85 19.38 6.23
C ASN A 30 20.53 19.95 7.49
N LYS A 31 20.17 19.45 8.69
CA LYS A 31 20.78 19.89 9.96
C LYS A 31 22.29 19.63 10.04
N TYR A 32 22.78 18.63 9.30
CA TYR A 32 24.18 18.23 9.31
C TYR A 32 25.05 18.97 8.27
N LEU A 33 24.46 19.90 7.51
CA LEU A 33 25.21 20.68 6.54
C LEU A 33 26.04 21.78 7.25
N PRO A 34 27.30 22.01 6.83
CA PRO A 34 28.15 23.07 7.41
C PRO A 34 27.56 24.49 7.33
N PHE A 35 26.56 24.69 6.47
CA PHE A 35 25.89 25.96 6.20
C PHE A 35 24.38 25.91 6.51
N TYR A 36 23.98 25.11 7.51
CA TYR A 36 22.57 24.90 7.88
C TYR A 36 21.77 26.20 8.10
N ASP A 37 22.36 27.21 8.75
CA ASP A 37 21.66 28.50 8.99
C ASP A 37 21.26 29.20 7.67
N SER A 38 22.11 29.09 6.65
CA SER A 38 21.80 29.61 5.30
C SER A 38 20.68 28.79 4.65
N VAL A 39 20.73 27.47 4.78
CA VAL A 39 19.68 26.55 4.28
C VAL A 39 18.34 26.83 4.96
N LYS A 40 18.35 27.10 6.27
CA LYS A 40 17.14 27.44 7.05
C LYS A 40 16.47 28.69 6.47
N ARG A 41 17.23 29.76 6.26
CA ARG A 41 16.71 31.03 5.68
C ARG A 41 16.20 30.84 4.25
N GLN A 42 16.99 30.18 3.41
CA GLN A 42 16.59 29.87 2.03
C GLN A 42 15.31 29.04 1.96
N GLY A 43 15.11 28.12 2.90
CA GLY A 43 13.89 27.33 3.00
C GLY A 43 12.64 28.18 3.18
N TYR A 44 12.69 29.20 4.05
CA TYR A 44 11.59 30.15 4.25
C TYR A 44 11.37 31.02 3.00
N ASP A 45 12.44 31.62 2.47
CA ASP A 45 12.35 32.51 1.30
C ASP A 45 11.76 31.79 0.08
N LEU A 46 12.22 30.55 -0.18
CA LEU A 46 11.72 29.73 -1.29
C LEU A 46 10.26 29.32 -1.10
N LEU A 47 9.86 28.98 0.12
CA LEU A 47 8.47 28.62 0.40
C LEU A 47 7.54 29.82 0.17
N ASP A 48 7.93 31.00 0.64
CA ASP A 48 7.13 32.22 0.45
C ASP A 48 7.04 32.61 -1.02
N GLU A 49 8.15 32.50 -1.77
CA GLU A 49 8.14 32.68 -3.23
C GLU A 49 7.19 31.69 -3.92
N ILE A 50 7.21 30.41 -3.52
CA ILE A 50 6.31 29.38 -4.09
C ILE A 50 4.86 29.70 -3.74
N ARG A 51 4.55 30.08 -2.50
CA ARG A 51 3.19 30.40 -2.04
C ARG A 51 2.62 31.60 -2.76
N GLU A 52 3.40 32.69 -2.85
CA GLU A 52 2.98 33.91 -3.54
C GLU A 52 2.66 33.60 -5.00
N ASN A 53 3.58 32.92 -5.69
CA ASN A 53 3.40 32.68 -7.11
C ASN A 53 2.32 31.63 -7.42
N LEU A 54 2.18 30.56 -6.61
CA LEU A 54 1.07 29.61 -6.75
C LEU A 54 -0.30 30.29 -6.56
N SER A 55 -0.40 31.23 -5.62
CA SER A 55 -1.64 31.98 -5.43
C SER A 55 -1.92 32.92 -6.60
N ARG A 56 -0.88 33.59 -7.11
CA ARG A 56 -0.95 34.55 -8.21
C ARG A 56 -1.37 33.89 -9.52
N ILE A 57 -0.81 32.74 -9.88
CA ILE A 57 -1.16 32.05 -11.13
C ILE A 57 -2.63 31.60 -11.13
N ILE A 58 -3.17 31.19 -9.97
CA ILE A 58 -4.58 30.78 -9.86
C ILE A 58 -5.49 31.99 -9.99
N GLN A 59 -5.15 33.10 -9.33
CA GLN A 59 -5.91 34.36 -9.45
C GLN A 59 -5.90 34.90 -10.88
N LEU A 60 -4.76 34.81 -11.57
CA LEU A 60 -4.62 35.24 -12.97
C LEU A 60 -5.15 34.20 -13.97
N ARG A 61 -5.58 33.02 -13.51
CA ARG A 61 -5.96 31.86 -14.34
C ARG A 61 -4.88 31.44 -15.34
N GLU A 62 -3.62 31.70 -15.01
CA GLU A 62 -2.45 31.33 -15.82
C GLU A 62 -2.04 29.89 -15.53
N LEU A 63 -2.81 28.93 -16.05
CA LEU A 63 -2.49 27.51 -15.88
C LEU A 63 -1.27 27.12 -16.71
N ARG A 64 -1.11 27.66 -17.93
CA ARG A 64 0.07 27.43 -18.77
C ARG A 64 0.87 28.72 -18.97
N PRO A 65 2.19 28.72 -18.72
CA PRO A 65 3.02 27.64 -18.14
C PRO A 65 3.06 27.64 -16.60
N GLY A 66 2.43 28.61 -15.95
CA GLY A 66 2.60 28.91 -14.53
C GLY A 66 2.34 27.75 -13.57
N PHE A 67 1.23 27.03 -13.72
CA PHE A 67 0.84 25.96 -12.79
C PHE A 67 1.82 24.79 -12.78
N SER A 68 2.22 24.32 -13.96
CA SER A 68 3.20 23.23 -14.07
C SER A 68 4.57 23.65 -13.54
N HIS A 69 5.00 24.90 -13.80
CA HIS A 69 6.28 25.42 -13.34
C HIS A 69 6.36 25.47 -11.80
N TRP A 70 5.38 26.10 -11.16
CA TRP A 70 5.38 26.29 -9.70
C TRP A 70 5.08 24.99 -8.94
N SER A 71 4.24 24.11 -9.50
CA SER A 71 4.06 22.76 -8.94
C SER A 71 5.35 21.95 -8.98
N SER A 72 6.09 22.01 -10.10
CA SER A 72 7.41 21.36 -10.20
C SER A 72 8.42 21.95 -9.19
N LYS A 73 8.38 23.27 -8.96
CA LYS A 73 9.24 23.94 -7.97
C LYS A 73 8.87 23.52 -6.54
N LEU A 74 7.59 23.36 -6.22
CA LEU A 74 7.13 22.82 -4.93
C LEU A 74 7.54 21.36 -4.74
N GLN A 75 7.43 20.52 -5.77
CA GLN A 75 7.86 19.12 -5.69
C GLN A 75 9.37 18.99 -5.44
N ARG A 76 10.18 19.83 -6.10
CA ARG A 76 11.63 19.93 -5.84
C ARG A 76 11.91 20.44 -4.43
N PHE A 77 11.16 21.43 -3.97
CA PHE A 77 11.25 21.94 -2.60
C PHE A 77 11.00 20.82 -1.59
N MET A 78 9.92 20.05 -1.75
CA MET A 78 9.61 18.90 -0.86
C MET A 78 10.68 17.81 -0.92
N SER A 79 11.27 17.57 -2.09
CA SER A 79 12.37 16.61 -2.24
C SER A 79 13.63 17.03 -1.47
N HIS A 80 13.97 18.32 -1.45
CA HIS A 80 15.18 18.82 -0.79
C HIS A 80 14.97 19.14 0.70
N TYR A 81 13.87 19.79 1.03
CA TYR A 81 13.60 20.33 2.37
C TYR A 81 12.63 19.48 3.19
N GLY A 82 11.98 18.47 2.59
CA GLY A 82 10.88 17.75 3.22
C GLY A 82 9.60 18.59 3.28
N LEU A 83 8.73 18.29 4.24
CA LEU A 83 7.53 19.11 4.52
C LEU A 83 7.93 20.28 5.43
N TYR A 84 8.77 21.16 4.88
CA TYR A 84 9.29 22.36 5.53
C TYR A 84 8.24 23.48 5.52
N PHE A 85 7.07 23.20 6.09
CA PHE A 85 5.97 24.15 6.24
C PHE A 85 5.09 23.75 7.43
N THR A 86 4.26 24.69 7.88
CA THR A 86 3.34 24.49 8.99
C THR A 86 2.18 23.56 8.60
N LYS A 87 1.50 22.97 9.59
CA LYS A 87 0.28 22.17 9.35
C LYS A 87 -0.81 22.96 8.62
N ILE A 88 -0.96 24.25 8.96
CA ILE A 88 -1.94 25.15 8.32
C ILE A 88 -1.62 25.34 6.85
N ASP A 89 -0.34 25.60 6.52
CA ASP A 89 0.08 25.74 5.13
C ASP A 89 -0.06 24.43 4.36
N HIS A 90 0.24 23.29 4.98
CA HIS A 90 0.04 21.98 4.37
C HIS A 90 -1.41 21.78 3.92
N ILE A 91 -2.38 22.01 4.81
CA ILE A 91 -3.81 21.86 4.52
C ILE A 91 -4.22 22.83 3.40
N LYS A 92 -3.73 24.08 3.42
CA LYS A 92 -4.00 25.06 2.37
C LYS A 92 -3.47 24.62 1.01
N ILE A 93 -2.26 24.06 0.94
CA ILE A 93 -1.68 23.54 -0.29
C ILE A 93 -2.50 22.36 -0.82
N ILE A 94 -2.90 21.42 0.03
CA ILE A 94 -3.77 20.30 -0.37
C ILE A 94 -5.10 20.83 -0.94
N ASN A 95 -5.77 21.73 -0.21
CA ASN A 95 -7.04 22.31 -0.65
C ASN A 95 -6.91 23.09 -1.97
N LEU A 96 -5.75 23.72 -2.22
CA LEU A 96 -5.46 24.38 -3.48
C LEU A 96 -5.43 23.38 -4.65
N TYR A 97 -4.75 22.25 -4.51
CA TYR A 97 -4.73 21.21 -5.56
C TYR A 97 -6.09 20.52 -5.74
N VAL A 98 -6.84 20.29 -4.64
CA VAL A 98 -8.23 19.80 -4.70
C VAL A 98 -9.11 20.81 -5.44
N ALA A 99 -8.99 22.10 -5.15
CA ALA A 99 -9.76 23.14 -5.84
C ALA A 99 -9.42 23.22 -7.34
N VAL A 100 -8.15 23.07 -7.72
CA VAL A 100 -7.75 23.03 -9.14
C VAL A 100 -8.42 21.85 -9.87
N LEU A 101 -8.54 20.68 -9.22
CA LEU A 101 -9.24 19.52 -9.80
C LEU A 101 -10.76 19.74 -10.02
N THR A 102 -11.36 20.76 -9.40
CA THR A 102 -12.77 21.11 -9.63
C THR A 102 -13.01 21.90 -10.91
N ILE A 103 -11.94 22.45 -11.52
CA ILE A 103 -12.03 23.21 -12.77
C ILE A 103 -12.55 22.29 -13.89
N GLU A 104 -13.60 22.72 -14.58
CA GLU A 104 -14.13 22.03 -15.75
C GLU A 104 -13.15 22.10 -16.92
N ASP A 105 -13.07 21.03 -17.72
CA ASP A 105 -12.17 20.90 -18.86
C ASP A 105 -10.67 21.14 -18.55
N LEU A 106 -10.24 20.75 -17.35
CA LEU A 106 -8.83 20.79 -16.98
C LEU A 106 -8.02 19.79 -17.82
N ASP A 107 -6.97 20.28 -18.45
CA ASP A 107 -6.04 19.47 -19.24
C ASP A 107 -5.43 18.32 -18.43
N PHE A 108 -5.33 17.13 -19.04
CA PHE A 108 -4.87 15.90 -18.39
C PHE A 108 -3.45 16.01 -17.80
N SER A 109 -2.59 16.86 -18.37
CA SER A 109 -1.26 17.14 -17.80
C SER A 109 -1.34 17.82 -16.43
N HIS A 110 -2.25 18.80 -16.28
CA HIS A 110 -2.46 19.47 -15.00
C HIS A 110 -3.20 18.56 -14.01
N VAL A 111 -4.15 17.74 -14.49
CA VAL A 111 -4.83 16.72 -13.67
C VAL A 111 -3.80 15.76 -13.07
N LYS A 112 -2.90 15.21 -13.90
CA LYS A 112 -1.81 14.35 -13.45
C LYS A 112 -0.94 15.07 -12.41
N THR A 113 -0.56 16.32 -12.67
CA THR A 113 0.22 17.13 -11.72
C THR A 113 -0.48 17.25 -10.37
N CYS A 114 -1.81 17.45 -10.36
CA CYS A 114 -2.58 17.49 -9.12
C CYS A 114 -2.56 16.13 -8.40
N PHE A 115 -2.71 15.02 -9.12
CA PHE A 115 -2.65 13.69 -8.51
C PHE A 115 -1.30 13.39 -7.87
N ASP A 116 -0.21 13.68 -8.57
CA ASP A 116 1.15 13.49 -8.06
C ASP A 116 1.37 14.33 -6.79
N MET A 117 0.98 15.62 -6.84
CA MET A 117 1.11 16.53 -5.71
C MET A 117 0.25 16.12 -4.52
N LEU A 118 -1.01 15.75 -4.74
CA LEU A 118 -1.91 15.28 -3.69
C LEU A 118 -1.38 14.00 -3.04
N TYR A 119 -0.85 13.05 -3.81
CA TYR A 119 -0.19 11.87 -3.27
C TYR A 119 1.01 12.24 -2.39
N ASP A 120 1.92 13.10 -2.89
CA ASP A 120 3.12 13.50 -2.16
C ASP A 120 2.81 14.20 -0.82
N LEU A 121 1.73 14.99 -0.79
CA LEU A 121 1.26 15.71 0.40
C LEU A 121 0.49 14.80 1.37
N THR A 122 -0.32 13.86 0.88
CA THR A 122 -1.23 13.05 1.71
C THR A 122 -0.66 11.71 2.18
N ARG A 123 0.40 11.19 1.54
CA ARG A 123 0.96 9.86 1.84
C ARG A 123 1.41 9.66 3.30
N LYS A 124 1.79 10.73 4.01
CA LYS A 124 2.21 10.69 5.42
C LYS A 124 1.02 10.92 6.33
N THR A 125 0.16 9.90 6.45
CA THR A 125 -1.14 9.98 7.14
C THR A 125 -1.05 10.43 8.60
N ARG A 126 0.09 10.23 9.27
CA ARG A 126 0.29 10.69 10.66
C ARG A 126 0.30 12.22 10.84
N LEU A 127 0.58 12.99 9.78
CA LEU A 127 0.77 14.45 9.88
C LEU A 127 -0.52 15.25 9.82
N ILE A 128 -1.57 14.70 9.20
CA ILE A 128 -2.88 15.32 9.05
C ILE A 128 -3.91 14.33 9.54
N THR A 129 -4.84 14.78 10.38
CA THR A 129 -5.95 13.96 10.84
C THR A 129 -7.19 14.25 10.02
N ARG A 130 -8.20 13.38 10.15
CA ARG A 130 -9.50 13.56 9.54
C ARG A 130 -10.24 14.83 9.99
N ASP A 131 -9.97 15.30 11.20
CA ASP A 131 -10.57 16.53 11.72
C ASP A 131 -10.03 17.78 11.01
N ASP A 132 -8.84 17.67 10.41
CA ASP A 132 -8.19 18.76 9.69
C ASP A 132 -8.55 18.83 8.21
N LEU A 133 -8.82 17.66 7.59
CA LEU A 133 -8.99 17.53 6.15
C LEU A 133 -10.12 16.55 5.83
N VAL A 134 -11.06 17.01 5.03
CA VAL A 134 -12.12 16.18 4.44
C VAL A 134 -12.06 16.33 2.92
N VAL A 135 -11.90 15.20 2.22
CA VAL A 135 -11.85 15.14 0.75
C VAL A 135 -13.14 14.48 0.23
N ASP A 136 -13.78 15.12 -0.75
CA ASP A 136 -14.92 14.53 -1.44
C ASP A 136 -14.46 13.44 -2.40
N TRP A 137 -14.87 12.20 -2.13
CA TRP A 137 -14.54 11.04 -2.95
C TRP A 137 -15.15 11.14 -4.36
N ARG A 138 -16.28 11.85 -4.52
CA ARG A 138 -16.95 12.00 -5.83
C ARG A 138 -16.11 12.77 -6.82
N LEU A 139 -15.31 13.74 -6.36
CA LEU A 139 -14.39 14.49 -7.21
C LEU A 139 -13.38 13.55 -7.87
N LEU A 140 -12.77 12.66 -7.08
CA LEU A 140 -11.81 11.67 -7.56
C LEU A 140 -12.50 10.60 -8.41
N HIS A 141 -13.72 10.19 -8.05
CA HIS A 141 -14.50 9.24 -8.83
C HIS A 141 -14.90 9.80 -10.21
N LYS A 142 -15.26 11.10 -10.30
CA LYS A 142 -15.50 11.79 -11.58
C LYS A 142 -14.29 11.66 -12.51
N TRP A 143 -13.10 11.95 -12.00
CA TRP A 143 -11.87 11.83 -12.79
C TRP A 143 -11.53 10.37 -13.11
N ALA A 144 -11.76 9.44 -12.17
CA ALA A 144 -11.59 8.02 -12.44
C ALA A 144 -12.51 7.53 -13.56
N LYS A 145 -13.75 8.00 -13.61
CA LYS A 145 -14.68 7.69 -14.70
C LYS A 145 -14.17 8.23 -16.04
N VAL A 146 -13.74 9.48 -16.07
CA VAL A 146 -13.21 10.14 -17.28
C VAL A 146 -11.97 9.43 -17.81
N ILE A 147 -11.03 9.06 -16.94
CA ILE A 147 -9.75 8.47 -17.34
C ILE A 147 -9.93 7.00 -17.73
N LEU A 148 -10.61 6.21 -16.89
CA LEU A 148 -10.68 4.75 -17.05
C LEU A 148 -11.69 4.30 -18.11
N HIS A 149 -12.65 5.15 -18.47
CA HIS A 149 -13.66 4.85 -19.49
C HIS A 149 -13.54 5.79 -20.71
N ASN A 150 -12.35 6.36 -20.95
CA ASN A 150 -12.14 7.24 -22.08
C ASN A 150 -12.14 6.45 -23.40
N HIS A 151 -13.29 6.37 -24.06
CA HIS A 151 -13.39 5.74 -25.38
C HIS A 151 -12.68 6.56 -26.47
N ASP A 152 -12.40 7.85 -26.25
CA ASP A 152 -11.80 8.76 -27.24
C ASP A 152 -10.29 8.58 -27.40
N GLU A 153 -9.63 7.89 -26.46
CA GLU A 153 -8.23 7.47 -26.59
C GLU A 153 -8.06 6.49 -27.77
N SER A 154 -9.03 5.60 -27.98
CA SER A 154 -9.03 4.66 -29.11
C SER A 154 -9.11 5.35 -30.47
N TYR A 155 -9.58 6.60 -30.50
CA TYR A 155 -9.65 7.46 -31.68
C TYR A 155 -8.53 8.51 -31.76
N SER A 156 -7.57 8.50 -30.81
CA SER A 156 -6.45 9.46 -30.73
C SER A 156 -6.87 10.94 -30.68
N LEU A 157 -8.09 11.23 -30.22
CA LEU A 157 -8.63 12.59 -30.16
C LEU A 157 -8.11 13.38 -28.96
N VAL A 158 -7.58 12.68 -27.94
CA VAL A 158 -7.11 13.24 -26.68
C VAL A 158 -5.72 12.67 -26.37
N SER A 159 -4.76 13.55 -26.09
CA SER A 159 -3.43 13.14 -25.59
C SER A 159 -3.49 12.98 -24.08
N VAL A 160 -3.48 11.73 -23.63
CA VAL A 160 -3.46 11.36 -22.21
C VAL A 160 -2.02 10.99 -21.81
N PRO A 161 -1.47 11.52 -20.69
CA PRO A 161 -0.17 11.08 -20.20
C PRO A 161 -0.16 9.59 -19.85
N ASN A 162 0.84 8.84 -20.33
CA ASN A 162 0.93 7.37 -20.17
C ASN A 162 0.76 6.88 -18.71
N ASP A 163 1.24 7.65 -17.73
CA ASP A 163 1.23 7.25 -16.30
C ASP A 163 0.11 7.89 -15.47
N ILE A 164 -0.90 8.50 -16.11
CA ILE A 164 -1.97 9.19 -15.38
C ILE A 164 -2.81 8.24 -14.53
N GLU A 165 -3.06 7.02 -15.00
CA GLU A 165 -3.84 6.02 -14.26
C GLU A 165 -3.15 5.65 -12.95
N SER A 166 -1.84 5.39 -13.00
CA SER A 166 -1.02 5.13 -11.82
C SER A 166 -1.07 6.32 -10.85
N SER A 167 -0.93 7.54 -11.37
CA SER A 167 -0.98 8.78 -10.59
C SER A 167 -2.34 8.94 -9.88
N LEU A 168 -3.43 8.66 -10.59
CA LEU A 168 -4.80 8.64 -10.04
C LEU A 168 -4.92 7.61 -8.91
N PHE A 169 -4.46 6.37 -9.12
CA PHE A 169 -4.56 5.33 -8.09
C PHE A 169 -3.77 5.68 -6.83
N TYR A 170 -2.57 6.24 -6.96
CA TYR A 170 -1.81 6.73 -5.82
C TYR A 170 -2.51 7.90 -5.11
N CYS A 171 -3.06 8.85 -5.87
CA CYS A 171 -3.84 9.96 -5.31
C CYS A 171 -5.06 9.48 -4.52
N ILE A 172 -5.85 8.54 -5.08
CA ILE A 172 -7.00 7.96 -4.39
C ILE A 172 -6.57 7.27 -3.11
N ARG A 173 -5.51 6.44 -3.16
CA ARG A 173 -4.98 5.73 -1.99
C ARG A 173 -4.54 6.70 -0.89
N GLY A 174 -3.88 7.80 -1.25
CA GLY A 174 -3.44 8.85 -0.32
C GLY A 174 -4.59 9.68 0.25
N CYS A 175 -5.63 9.95 -0.54
CA CYS A 175 -6.80 10.74 -0.12
C CYS A 175 -7.84 9.94 0.67
N ARG A 176 -7.91 8.62 0.46
CA ARG A 176 -8.93 7.74 1.07
C ARG A 176 -9.06 7.82 2.60
N PRO A 177 -7.99 7.96 3.41
CA PRO A 177 -8.11 8.19 4.85
C PRO A 177 -8.96 9.43 5.22
N TYR A 178 -9.03 10.41 4.32
CA TYR A 178 -9.68 11.71 4.54
C TYR A 178 -11.08 11.81 3.94
N PHE A 179 -11.65 10.72 3.43
CA PHE A 179 -13.05 10.72 2.96
C PHE A 179 -14.03 10.91 4.12
N ALA A 180 -15.17 11.56 3.87
CA ALA A 180 -16.20 11.84 4.88
C ALA A 180 -16.76 10.57 5.55
N GLU A 181 -17.42 10.70 6.71
CA GLU A 181 -17.93 9.53 7.48
C GLU A 181 -19.06 8.80 6.77
N SER A 182 -19.85 9.55 5.99
CA SER A 182 -20.91 9.01 5.16
C SER A 182 -20.39 8.35 3.88
N ALA A 183 -19.11 8.53 3.52
CA ALA A 183 -18.57 8.09 2.24
C ALA A 183 -18.74 6.57 2.02
N THR A 184 -18.48 5.75 3.04
CA THR A 184 -18.67 4.30 2.94
C THR A 184 -20.10 3.96 2.54
N GLN A 185 -21.09 4.53 3.24
CA GLN A 185 -22.51 4.27 2.98
C GLN A 185 -22.91 4.77 1.59
N GLU A 186 -22.50 5.98 1.23
CA GLU A 186 -22.78 6.58 -0.08
C GLU A 186 -22.21 5.75 -1.24
N ILE A 187 -20.95 5.28 -1.12
CA ILE A 187 -20.31 4.41 -2.11
C ILE A 187 -21.08 3.09 -2.23
N LEU A 188 -21.47 2.48 -1.10
CA LEU A 188 -22.24 1.25 -1.12
C LEU A 188 -23.61 1.47 -1.77
N ASP A 189 -24.33 2.53 -1.43
CA ASP A 189 -25.66 2.81 -1.97
C ASP A 189 -25.62 3.08 -3.49
N GLU A 190 -24.55 3.72 -3.98
CA GLU A 190 -24.37 4.00 -5.42
C GLU A 190 -24.00 2.74 -6.20
N PHE A 191 -23.12 1.88 -5.67
CA PHE A 191 -22.54 0.77 -6.45
C PHE A 191 -23.10 -0.62 -6.14
N ARG A 192 -23.78 -0.83 -5.01
CA ARG A 192 -24.41 -2.12 -4.67
C ARG A 192 -25.35 -2.66 -5.77
N PRO A 193 -26.16 -1.85 -6.48
CA PRO A 193 -27.02 -2.35 -7.55
C PRO A 193 -26.27 -3.07 -8.69
N TYR A 194 -24.97 -2.80 -8.86
CA TYR A 194 -24.13 -3.42 -9.88
C TYR A 194 -23.43 -4.70 -9.42
N LEU A 195 -23.72 -5.19 -8.20
CA LEU A 195 -23.23 -6.45 -7.66
C LEU A 195 -23.95 -7.69 -8.24
N CYS A 196 -24.12 -7.74 -9.56
CA CYS A 196 -24.58 -8.95 -10.26
C CYS A 196 -23.37 -9.77 -10.75
N PRO A 197 -23.04 -10.94 -10.17
CA PRO A 197 -21.84 -11.71 -10.55
C PRO A 197 -21.77 -12.17 -12.01
N PHE A 198 -22.89 -12.08 -12.73
CA PHE A 198 -23.03 -12.48 -14.13
C PHE A 198 -22.87 -11.29 -15.10
N ASP A 199 -22.81 -10.07 -14.60
CA ASP A 199 -22.63 -8.86 -15.40
C ASP A 199 -21.14 -8.45 -15.42
N SER A 200 -20.67 -7.96 -16.58
CA SER A 200 -19.36 -7.32 -16.71
C SER A 200 -19.18 -6.15 -15.74
N ALA A 201 -20.26 -5.44 -15.43
CA ALA A 201 -20.26 -4.30 -14.51
C ALA A 201 -19.76 -4.68 -13.10
N PHE A 202 -19.86 -5.95 -12.71
CA PHE A 202 -19.37 -6.44 -11.41
C PHE A 202 -17.86 -6.22 -11.26
N SER A 203 -17.09 -6.45 -12.32
CA SER A 203 -15.63 -6.34 -12.25
C SER A 203 -15.20 -4.89 -12.08
N ASP A 204 -15.82 -3.97 -12.81
CA ASP A 204 -15.56 -2.53 -12.67
C ASP A 204 -15.98 -2.02 -11.29
N THR A 205 -17.11 -2.51 -10.79
CA THR A 205 -17.62 -2.21 -9.45
C THR A 205 -16.66 -2.69 -8.35
N MET A 206 -16.12 -3.91 -8.46
CA MET A 206 -15.11 -4.41 -7.53
C MET A 206 -13.82 -3.58 -7.55
N ARG A 207 -13.39 -3.10 -8.73
CA ARG A 207 -12.26 -2.18 -8.84
C ARG A 207 -12.55 -0.85 -8.15
N ILE A 208 -13.77 -0.30 -8.28
CA ILE A 208 -14.19 0.91 -7.56
C ILE A 208 -14.13 0.68 -6.05
N PHE A 209 -14.65 -0.45 -5.55
CA PHE A 209 -14.60 -0.77 -4.14
C PHE A 209 -13.17 -0.90 -3.59
N GLU A 210 -12.27 -1.57 -4.30
CA GLU A 210 -10.85 -1.65 -3.92
C GLU A 210 -10.22 -0.25 -3.77
N LEU A 211 -10.53 0.66 -4.69
CA LEU A 211 -9.95 1.99 -4.74
C LEU A 211 -10.57 2.92 -3.67
N PHE A 212 -11.90 2.95 -3.55
CA PHE A 212 -12.61 4.01 -2.85
C PHE A 212 -13.15 3.64 -1.46
N LEU A 213 -13.41 2.36 -1.15
CA LEU A 213 -14.00 2.02 0.15
C LEU A 213 -13.04 2.39 1.30
N PRO A 214 -13.46 3.22 2.27
CA PRO A 214 -12.63 3.58 3.40
C PRO A 214 -12.33 2.36 4.29
N VAL A 215 -11.04 2.16 4.58
CA VAL A 215 -10.54 1.13 5.51
C VAL A 215 -9.82 1.73 6.73
N HIS A 216 -9.57 3.04 6.73
CA HIS A 216 -8.79 3.79 7.72
C HIS A 216 -9.71 4.58 8.67
N LEU A 217 -10.74 3.94 9.21
CA LEU A 217 -11.66 4.58 10.15
C LEU A 217 -11.24 4.26 11.59
N PRO A 218 -11.30 5.23 12.51
CA PRO A 218 -11.02 4.99 13.92
C PRO A 218 -12.06 4.05 14.54
N LEU A 219 -11.72 3.45 15.68
CA LEU A 219 -12.52 2.42 16.37
C LEU A 219 -13.98 2.82 16.58
N ASN A 220 -14.23 4.07 16.95
CA ASN A 220 -15.57 4.62 17.16
C ASN A 220 -16.43 4.69 15.89
N LEU A 221 -15.80 4.61 14.71
CA LEU A 221 -16.46 4.70 13.41
C LEU A 221 -16.43 3.37 12.62
N HIS A 222 -15.97 2.26 13.20
CA HIS A 222 -15.97 0.95 12.53
C HIS A 222 -17.37 0.53 12.05
N GLU A 223 -18.43 0.88 12.78
CA GLU A 223 -19.84 0.63 12.38
C GLU A 223 -20.24 1.35 11.09
N LYS A 224 -19.63 2.51 10.81
CA LYS A 224 -19.82 3.25 9.54
C LYS A 224 -18.80 2.87 8.47
N GLY A 225 -17.93 1.92 8.78
CA GLY A 225 -16.80 1.50 7.94
C GLY A 225 -17.00 0.10 7.40
N PHE A 226 -15.98 -0.74 7.62
CA PHE A 226 -15.94 -2.10 7.07
C PHE A 226 -17.08 -2.99 7.55
N LYS A 227 -17.67 -2.74 8.72
CA LYS A 227 -18.81 -3.53 9.22
C LYS A 227 -20.05 -3.45 8.32
N LEU A 228 -20.18 -2.40 7.50
CA LEU A 228 -21.30 -2.24 6.57
C LEU A 228 -21.26 -3.18 5.37
N TRP A 229 -20.07 -3.68 4.99
CA TRP A 229 -19.86 -4.40 3.73
C TRP A 229 -19.07 -5.70 3.88
N LEU A 230 -18.22 -5.84 4.89
CA LEU A 230 -17.35 -7.01 5.05
C LEU A 230 -18.11 -8.34 5.10
N PRO A 231 -19.23 -8.49 5.86
CA PRO A 231 -19.96 -9.75 5.89
C PRO A 231 -20.57 -10.11 4.53
N GLU A 232 -21.12 -9.12 3.82
CA GLU A 232 -21.67 -9.29 2.47
C GLU A 232 -20.58 -9.73 1.48
N PHE A 233 -19.44 -9.07 1.52
CA PHE A 233 -18.32 -9.33 0.60
C PHE A 233 -17.69 -10.70 0.89
N LEU A 234 -17.55 -11.08 2.17
CA LEU A 234 -17.08 -12.42 2.52
C LEU A 234 -18.05 -13.51 2.05
N GLY A 235 -19.36 -13.28 2.17
CA GLY A 235 -20.38 -14.21 1.66
C GLY A 235 -20.32 -14.36 0.13
N ILE A 236 -20.17 -13.26 -0.60
CA ILE A 236 -19.96 -13.28 -2.06
C ILE A 236 -18.69 -14.06 -2.38
N TRP A 237 -17.58 -13.74 -1.72
CA TRP A 237 -16.30 -14.38 -1.94
C TRP A 237 -16.34 -15.87 -1.62
N GLU A 238 -17.07 -16.31 -0.59
CA GLU A 238 -17.22 -17.71 -0.24
C GLU A 238 -18.04 -18.50 -1.28
N SER A 239 -19.15 -17.90 -1.74
CA SER A 239 -20.12 -18.55 -2.62
C SER A 239 -19.56 -18.95 -3.99
N ILE A 240 -18.50 -18.27 -4.44
CA ILE A 240 -17.94 -18.45 -5.79
C ILE A 240 -16.70 -19.33 -5.73
N TYR A 241 -16.79 -20.49 -6.39
CA TYR A 241 -15.69 -21.48 -6.47
C TYR A 241 -14.78 -21.29 -7.69
N SER A 242 -15.22 -20.52 -8.68
CA SER A 242 -14.37 -20.08 -9.80
C SER A 242 -13.43 -18.94 -9.36
N ASN A 243 -12.41 -18.67 -10.16
CA ASN A 243 -11.52 -17.52 -9.98
C ASN A 243 -11.83 -16.46 -11.05
N PRO A 244 -12.81 -15.59 -10.82
CA PRO A 244 -13.10 -14.48 -11.71
C PRO A 244 -12.05 -13.37 -11.58
N GLY A 245 -11.82 -12.61 -12.65
CA GLY A 245 -10.80 -11.55 -12.65
C GLY A 245 -10.97 -10.50 -11.54
N TRP A 246 -12.21 -10.26 -11.10
CA TRP A 246 -12.53 -9.32 -10.03
C TRP A 246 -12.11 -9.79 -8.63
N GLU A 247 -11.80 -11.08 -8.46
CA GLU A 247 -11.41 -11.63 -7.16
C GLU A 247 -10.13 -10.98 -6.64
N LEU A 248 -9.22 -10.62 -7.55
CA LEU A 248 -8.00 -9.89 -7.22
C LEU A 248 -8.30 -8.58 -6.46
N ASN A 249 -9.29 -7.81 -6.93
CA ASN A 249 -9.67 -6.54 -6.31
C ASN A 249 -10.18 -6.76 -4.88
N MET A 250 -10.95 -7.85 -4.64
CA MET A 250 -11.41 -8.21 -3.30
C MET A 250 -10.26 -8.62 -2.39
N VAL A 251 -9.33 -9.45 -2.85
CA VAL A 251 -8.17 -9.85 -2.06
C VAL A 251 -7.28 -8.65 -1.71
N ASN A 252 -7.11 -7.71 -2.63
CA ASN A 252 -6.40 -6.45 -2.36
C ASN A 252 -7.13 -5.59 -1.31
N LEU A 253 -8.47 -5.54 -1.37
CA LEU A 253 -9.26 -4.81 -0.38
C LEU A 253 -9.20 -5.48 1.00
N PHE A 254 -9.31 -6.81 1.07
CA PHE A 254 -9.22 -7.57 2.31
C PHE A 254 -7.83 -7.50 2.95
N SER A 255 -6.76 -7.61 2.15
CA SER A 255 -5.40 -7.52 2.66
C SER A 255 -5.12 -6.18 3.32
N LEU A 256 -5.54 -5.12 2.65
CA LEU A 256 -5.43 -3.76 3.15
C LEU A 256 -6.30 -3.56 4.40
N LEU A 257 -7.55 -4.04 4.37
CA LEU A 257 -8.45 -3.95 5.52
C LEU A 257 -7.83 -4.63 6.74
N ALA A 258 -7.30 -5.85 6.58
CA ALA A 258 -6.66 -6.59 7.65
C ALA A 258 -5.45 -5.83 8.22
N TRP A 259 -4.61 -5.25 7.36
CA TRP A 259 -3.45 -4.46 7.79
C TRP A 259 -3.82 -3.20 8.57
N CYS A 260 -4.85 -2.48 8.13
CA CYS A 260 -5.29 -1.25 8.79
C CYS A 260 -6.11 -1.50 10.07
N ASN A 261 -6.51 -2.74 10.36
CA ASN A 261 -7.41 -3.11 11.44
C ASN A 261 -6.92 -4.36 12.19
N ILE A 262 -5.60 -4.48 12.38
CA ILE A 262 -4.99 -5.63 13.08
C ILE A 262 -5.60 -5.76 14.48
N GLY A 263 -6.14 -6.94 14.77
CA GLY A 263 -6.78 -7.27 16.05
C GLY A 263 -8.25 -6.86 16.19
N TYR A 264 -8.86 -6.25 15.17
CA TYR A 264 -10.28 -5.83 15.22
C TYR A 264 -11.22 -6.68 14.36
N ILE A 265 -10.67 -7.58 13.52
CA ILE A 265 -11.44 -8.47 12.65
C ILE A 265 -11.04 -9.91 12.97
N ASP A 266 -12.04 -10.74 13.22
CA ASP A 266 -11.85 -12.18 13.36
C ASP A 266 -11.81 -12.86 11.99
N TRP A 267 -10.61 -13.23 11.56
CA TRP A 267 -10.37 -13.94 10.31
C TRP A 267 -10.35 -15.46 10.48
N GLU A 268 -10.40 -15.97 11.72
CA GLU A 268 -10.21 -17.39 12.04
C GLU A 268 -11.14 -18.32 11.23
N PRO A 269 -12.45 -18.02 11.07
CA PRO A 269 -13.36 -18.87 10.28
C PRO A 269 -12.97 -18.99 8.81
N TRP A 270 -12.24 -18.01 8.28
CA TRP A 270 -11.94 -17.87 6.85
C TRP A 270 -10.55 -18.42 6.50
N LEU A 271 -9.67 -18.65 7.48
CA LEU A 271 -8.29 -19.08 7.25
C LEU A 271 -8.17 -20.31 6.33
N PRO A 272 -8.94 -21.42 6.51
CA PRO A 272 -8.82 -22.58 5.63
C PRO A 272 -9.08 -22.23 4.15
N ARG A 273 -10.06 -21.37 3.88
CA ARG A 273 -10.41 -20.93 2.53
C ARG A 273 -9.33 -19.99 1.97
N ILE A 274 -8.85 -19.04 2.78
CA ILE A 274 -7.79 -18.09 2.41
C ILE A 274 -6.54 -18.84 1.97
N PHE A 275 -6.01 -19.74 2.81
CA PHE A 275 -4.81 -20.50 2.50
C PHE A 275 -5.00 -21.47 1.33
N THR A 276 -6.20 -22.05 1.18
CA THR A 276 -6.53 -22.87 0.00
C THR A 276 -6.47 -22.05 -1.30
N ARG A 277 -7.02 -20.83 -1.31
CA ARG A 277 -6.97 -19.97 -2.50
C ARG A 277 -5.56 -19.44 -2.78
N ILE A 278 -4.80 -19.11 -1.74
CA ILE A 278 -3.38 -18.72 -1.88
C ILE A 278 -2.56 -19.86 -2.48
N LEU A 279 -2.74 -21.11 -2.00
CA LEU A 279 -2.04 -22.27 -2.56
C LEU A 279 -2.39 -22.47 -4.05
N LYS A 280 -3.67 -22.37 -4.40
CA LYS A 280 -4.11 -22.41 -5.81
C LYS A 280 -3.50 -21.26 -6.61
N SER A 281 -3.26 -20.11 -5.99
CA SER A 281 -2.74 -18.94 -6.67
C SER A 281 -1.35 -19.14 -7.28
N PHE A 282 -0.51 -19.96 -6.64
CA PHE A 282 0.81 -20.31 -7.15
C PHE A 282 0.80 -21.16 -8.43
N SER A 283 -0.38 -21.67 -8.84
CA SER A 283 -0.56 -22.42 -10.09
C SER A 283 0.44 -23.59 -10.24
N LEU A 284 0.70 -24.30 -9.13
CA LEU A 284 1.71 -25.35 -9.05
C LEU A 284 1.32 -26.57 -9.90
N PRO A 285 2.27 -27.20 -10.63
CA PRO A 285 2.01 -28.42 -11.37
C PRO A 285 1.89 -29.60 -10.41
N VAL A 286 0.66 -29.95 -10.04
CA VAL A 286 0.37 -31.11 -9.16
C VAL A 286 -0.35 -32.18 -9.96
N GLY A 287 0.16 -33.42 -9.93
CA GLY A 287 -0.43 -34.56 -10.63
C GLY A 287 0.10 -34.81 -12.06
N LYS A 288 -0.38 -35.88 -12.70
CA LYS A 288 0.01 -36.23 -14.08
C LYS A 288 -0.81 -35.43 -15.08
N LEU A 289 -0.15 -34.62 -15.93
CA LEU A 289 -0.70 -34.07 -17.19
C LEU A 289 -1.96 -33.17 -17.10
N GLN A 290 -2.16 -32.42 -16.01
CA GLN A 290 -3.20 -31.39 -15.99
C GLN A 290 -2.61 -30.02 -16.34
N VAL A 291 -2.89 -29.55 -17.55
CA VAL A 291 -2.68 -28.15 -17.93
C VAL A 291 -3.87 -27.37 -17.37
N SER A 292 -3.70 -26.72 -16.21
CA SER A 292 -4.67 -25.72 -15.76
C SER A 292 -4.62 -24.54 -16.73
N LEU A 293 -5.72 -24.30 -17.45
CA LEU A 293 -5.86 -23.12 -18.32
C LEU A 293 -6.12 -21.85 -17.51
N GLN A 294 -6.53 -21.98 -16.25
CA GLN A 294 -6.80 -20.84 -15.37
C GLN A 294 -5.51 -20.47 -14.62
N GLN A 295 -5.00 -19.28 -14.92
CA GLN A 295 -3.92 -18.66 -14.16
C GLN A 295 -4.53 -17.81 -13.06
N TYR A 296 -4.06 -18.03 -11.85
CA TYR A 296 -4.45 -17.25 -10.69
C TYR A 296 -3.42 -16.14 -10.50
N HIS A 297 -3.86 -14.89 -10.50
CA HIS A 297 -2.95 -13.73 -10.43
C HIS A 297 -3.24 -12.93 -9.17
N TYR A 298 -2.91 -13.48 -8.00
CA TYR A 298 -2.87 -12.67 -6.80
C TYR A 298 -1.59 -11.84 -6.75
N SER A 299 -1.72 -10.61 -6.27
CA SER A 299 -0.54 -9.82 -5.90
C SER A 299 0.12 -10.45 -4.68
N MET A 300 1.38 -10.87 -4.81
CA MET A 300 2.15 -11.44 -3.70
C MET A 300 2.25 -10.46 -2.52
N SER A 301 2.26 -9.15 -2.78
CA SER A 301 2.25 -8.14 -1.71
C SER A 301 0.95 -8.17 -0.91
N SER A 302 -0.19 -8.23 -1.60
CA SER A 302 -1.50 -8.29 -0.95
C SER A 302 -1.63 -9.57 -0.13
N VAL A 303 -1.27 -10.71 -0.70
CA VAL A 303 -1.34 -12.01 -0.02
C VAL A 303 -0.47 -12.03 1.24
N THR A 304 0.78 -11.61 1.11
CA THR A 304 1.72 -11.62 2.25
C THR A 304 1.28 -10.66 3.34
N THR A 305 0.85 -9.45 2.98
CA THR A 305 0.28 -8.47 3.93
C THR A 305 -0.91 -9.05 4.67
N TRP A 306 -1.82 -9.72 3.96
CA TRP A 306 -3.01 -10.31 4.57
C TRP A 306 -2.65 -11.39 5.58
N ILE A 307 -1.78 -12.33 5.20
CA ILE A 307 -1.26 -13.37 6.11
C ILE A 307 -0.63 -12.73 7.33
N ILE A 308 0.29 -11.78 7.12
CA ILE A 308 1.02 -11.15 8.23
C ILE A 308 0.06 -10.39 9.14
N ALA A 309 -0.96 -9.71 8.63
CA ALA A 309 -1.93 -8.99 9.45
C ALA A 309 -2.77 -9.91 10.36
N MET A 310 -2.97 -11.18 9.96
CA MET A 310 -3.77 -12.16 10.70
C MET A 310 -2.98 -12.93 11.80
N LEU A 311 -1.65 -12.79 11.87
CA LEU A 311 -0.83 -13.47 12.89
C LEU A 311 -1.03 -12.86 14.30
N GLY A 312 -0.56 -13.56 15.34
CA GLY A 312 -0.59 -13.11 16.73
C GLY A 312 -1.84 -13.56 17.51
N ASN A 313 -1.87 -13.25 18.81
CA ASN A 313 -2.93 -13.62 19.76
C ASN A 313 -3.39 -15.09 19.71
N GLY A 314 -2.48 -16.03 19.43
CA GLY A 314 -2.79 -17.46 19.36
C GLY A 314 -3.66 -17.90 18.17
N SER A 315 -3.80 -17.08 17.11
CA SER A 315 -4.49 -17.49 15.88
C SER A 315 -3.87 -18.74 15.24
N SER A 316 -4.69 -19.61 14.64
CA SER A 316 -4.20 -20.76 13.85
C SER A 316 -3.56 -20.36 12.51
N CYS A 317 -3.52 -19.06 12.18
CA CYS A 317 -2.92 -18.54 10.96
C CYS A 317 -1.47 -19.01 10.77
N LEU A 318 -0.68 -19.09 11.85
CA LEU A 318 0.70 -19.60 11.78
C LEU A 318 0.76 -21.09 11.43
N GLN A 319 -0.17 -21.90 11.96
CA GLN A 319 -0.26 -23.32 11.60
C GLN A 319 -0.61 -23.50 10.13
N HIS A 320 -1.59 -22.75 9.62
CA HIS A 320 -1.92 -22.76 8.20
C HIS A 320 -0.76 -22.30 7.31
N LEU A 321 0.04 -21.35 7.78
CA LEU A 321 1.26 -20.91 7.09
C LEU A 321 2.34 -22.01 7.07
N GLN A 322 2.52 -22.74 8.18
CA GLN A 322 3.42 -23.90 8.23
C GLN A 322 2.97 -25.01 7.29
N ASP A 323 1.68 -25.30 7.23
CA ASP A 323 1.10 -26.28 6.31
C ASP A 323 1.31 -25.86 4.86
N LEU A 324 1.12 -24.57 4.56
CA LEU A 324 1.39 -24.00 3.24
C LEU A 324 2.86 -24.18 2.84
N PHE A 325 3.80 -23.78 3.71
CA PHE A 325 5.24 -23.94 3.44
C PHE A 325 5.63 -25.41 3.27
N THR A 326 5.03 -26.30 4.05
CA THR A 326 5.22 -27.75 3.90
C THR A 326 4.77 -28.24 2.53
N ALA A 327 3.61 -27.78 2.05
CA ALA A 327 3.08 -28.15 0.73
C ALA A 327 3.93 -27.63 -0.44
N ILE A 328 4.51 -26.43 -0.30
CA ILE A 328 5.28 -25.78 -1.38
C ILE A 328 6.79 -26.02 -1.30
N LYS A 329 7.31 -26.62 -0.22
CA LYS A 329 8.75 -26.80 0.06
C LYS A 329 9.53 -27.38 -1.11
N ASN A 330 9.01 -28.44 -1.75
CA ASN A 330 9.68 -29.11 -2.86
C ASN A 330 9.86 -28.20 -4.08
N PHE A 331 8.99 -27.21 -4.28
CA PHE A 331 9.06 -26.28 -5.41
C PHE A 331 10.14 -25.19 -5.22
N TYR A 332 10.70 -25.02 -4.02
CA TYR A 332 11.86 -24.15 -3.80
C TYR A 332 13.18 -24.82 -4.19
N HIS A 333 13.22 -26.15 -4.32
CA HIS A 333 14.47 -26.86 -4.60
C HIS A 333 15.06 -26.44 -5.97
N PRO A 334 16.38 -26.18 -6.08
CA PRO A 334 17.01 -25.69 -7.32
C PRO A 334 16.84 -26.60 -8.54
N SER A 335 16.57 -27.88 -8.32
CA SER A 335 16.26 -28.84 -9.40
C SER A 335 14.83 -28.72 -9.95
N ASN A 336 13.92 -28.11 -9.19
CA ASN A 336 12.49 -27.99 -9.52
C ASN A 336 12.19 -26.57 -10.01
N SER A 337 12.80 -26.19 -11.13
CA SER A 337 12.58 -24.87 -11.74
C SER A 337 11.34 -24.86 -12.63
N GLY A 338 10.60 -23.75 -12.63
CA GLY A 338 9.39 -23.60 -13.43
C GLY A 338 8.81 -22.20 -13.34
N LYS A 339 7.69 -21.96 -14.02
CA LYS A 339 7.02 -20.64 -14.05
C LYS A 339 6.63 -20.13 -12.66
N PHE A 340 6.27 -21.04 -11.76
CA PHE A 340 5.91 -20.74 -10.36
C PHE A 340 7.05 -20.17 -9.51
N GLN A 341 8.31 -20.33 -9.94
CA GLN A 341 9.48 -20.00 -9.14
C GLN A 341 9.58 -18.50 -8.82
N GLN A 342 9.17 -17.65 -9.78
CA GLN A 342 9.10 -16.21 -9.56
C GLN A 342 8.14 -15.86 -8.43
N ASP A 343 6.93 -16.41 -8.46
CA ASP A 343 5.89 -16.12 -7.48
C ASP A 343 6.25 -16.68 -6.11
N LEU A 344 6.85 -17.87 -6.02
CA LEU A 344 7.29 -18.45 -4.75
C LEU A 344 8.42 -17.63 -4.11
N ILE A 345 9.46 -17.24 -4.87
CA ILE A 345 10.56 -16.45 -4.31
C ILE A 345 10.08 -15.02 -3.96
N SER A 346 9.20 -14.45 -4.78
CA SER A 346 8.52 -13.19 -4.47
C SER A 346 7.69 -13.28 -3.19
N PHE A 347 6.88 -14.33 -3.03
CA PHE A 347 6.10 -14.60 -1.83
C PHE A 347 6.99 -14.72 -0.60
N LEU A 348 8.05 -15.53 -0.66
CA LEU A 348 9.00 -15.72 0.43
C LEU A 348 9.63 -14.40 0.91
N SER A 349 10.14 -13.61 -0.04
CA SER A 349 10.81 -12.34 0.27
C SER A 349 9.83 -11.29 0.80
N LYS A 350 8.65 -11.14 0.18
CA LYS A 350 7.61 -10.20 0.61
C LYS A 350 6.97 -10.60 1.94
N LEU A 351 6.86 -11.89 2.24
CA LEU A 351 6.35 -12.37 3.53
C LEU A 351 7.31 -11.99 4.67
N ALA A 352 8.61 -12.25 4.50
CA ALA A 352 9.62 -11.85 5.47
C ALA A 352 9.67 -10.31 5.61
N GLN A 353 9.53 -9.60 4.49
CA GLN A 353 9.45 -8.14 4.47
C GLN A 353 8.27 -7.61 5.29
N ALA A 354 7.05 -8.08 5.00
CA ALA A 354 5.83 -7.66 5.67
C ALA A 354 5.87 -7.97 7.18
N PHE A 355 6.48 -9.09 7.58
CA PHE A 355 6.66 -9.41 9.00
C PHE A 355 7.59 -8.41 9.69
N VAL A 356 8.71 -8.03 9.06
CA VAL A 356 9.58 -6.95 9.56
C VAL A 356 8.81 -5.63 9.67
N ASP A 357 7.95 -5.32 8.69
CA ASP A 357 7.11 -4.11 8.74
C ASP A 357 6.12 -4.13 9.91
N ARG A 358 5.49 -5.26 10.18
CA ARG A 358 4.58 -5.39 11.32
C ARG A 358 5.32 -5.24 12.65
N VAL A 359 6.50 -5.86 12.78
CA VAL A 359 7.34 -5.72 13.98
C VAL A 359 7.79 -4.27 14.16
N HIS A 360 8.15 -3.56 13.08
CA HIS A 360 8.47 -2.14 13.12
C HIS A 360 7.26 -1.30 13.54
N LEU A 361 6.10 -1.54 12.93
CA LEU A 361 4.83 -0.88 13.24
C LEU A 361 4.49 -0.97 14.74
N GLU A 362 4.63 -2.15 15.32
CA GLU A 362 4.22 -2.41 16.71
C GLU A 362 5.24 -1.93 17.76
N ARG A 363 6.52 -1.78 17.40
CA ARG A 363 7.61 -1.51 18.37
C ARG A 363 8.25 -0.13 18.25
N LYS A 364 8.34 0.41 17.02
CA LYS A 364 9.15 1.58 16.72
C LYS A 364 8.38 2.68 15.97
N ALA A 365 7.40 2.30 15.15
CA ALA A 365 6.68 3.29 14.35
C ALA A 365 5.89 4.25 15.24
N ASN A 366 5.79 5.50 14.79
CA ASN A 366 4.90 6.46 15.41
C ASN A 366 3.44 6.02 15.23
N PRO A 367 2.58 6.23 16.22
CA PRO A 367 1.19 5.84 16.13
C PRO A 367 0.48 6.58 14.98
N VAL A 368 -0.32 5.84 14.22
CA VAL A 368 -1.25 6.41 13.24
C VAL A 368 -2.58 6.72 13.94
N TRP A 369 -3.25 7.79 13.54
CA TRP A 369 -4.45 8.28 14.24
C TRP A 369 -5.69 7.37 14.05
N TYR A 370 -5.74 6.56 13.00
CA TYR A 370 -6.91 5.73 12.70
C TYR A 370 -6.89 4.35 13.35
N PHE A 371 -5.74 3.85 13.77
CA PHE A 371 -5.70 2.54 14.43
C PHE A 371 -4.45 2.35 15.28
N THR A 372 -4.58 1.52 16.31
CA THR A 372 -3.46 0.99 17.08
C THR A 372 -3.76 -0.47 17.37
N PRO A 373 -2.82 -1.40 17.09
CA PRO A 373 -3.01 -2.81 17.44
C PRO A 373 -3.24 -2.95 18.95
N PRO A 374 -4.31 -3.65 19.40
CA PRO A 374 -4.49 -3.96 20.81
C PRO A 374 -3.30 -4.77 21.34
N ASP A 375 -2.91 -4.56 22.60
CA ASP A 375 -1.70 -5.19 23.17
C ASP A 375 -1.72 -6.71 23.07
N ALA A 376 -2.88 -7.35 23.23
CA ALA A 376 -3.05 -8.80 23.09
C ALA A 376 -2.76 -9.33 21.66
N TYR A 377 -2.87 -8.48 20.64
CA TYR A 377 -2.64 -8.82 19.23
C TYR A 377 -1.25 -8.43 18.73
N ARG A 378 -0.40 -7.82 19.58
CA ARG A 378 0.99 -7.55 19.21
C ARG A 378 1.80 -8.84 19.17
N LEU A 379 2.77 -8.90 18.26
CA LEU A 379 3.66 -10.03 18.09
C LEU A 379 4.62 -10.14 19.28
N THR A 380 4.52 -11.26 19.98
CA THR A 380 5.45 -11.61 21.06
C THR A 380 6.81 -12.04 20.50
N GLU A 381 7.84 -12.07 21.33
CA GLU A 381 9.13 -12.65 20.92
C GLU A 381 8.99 -14.12 20.48
N GLN A 382 8.04 -14.86 21.05
CA GLN A 382 7.81 -16.24 20.65
C GLN A 382 7.20 -16.30 19.23
N ASP A 383 6.22 -15.46 18.93
CA ASP A 383 5.63 -15.38 17.57
C ASP A 383 6.67 -15.07 16.50
N ILE A 384 7.62 -14.18 16.79
CA ILE A 384 8.73 -13.87 15.88
C ILE A 384 9.62 -15.10 15.65
N THR A 385 9.97 -15.79 16.73
CA THR A 385 10.80 -17.00 16.66
C THR A 385 10.10 -18.08 15.84
N ASP A 386 8.82 -18.32 16.08
CA ASP A 386 8.05 -19.36 15.41
C ASP A 386 7.81 -19.05 13.93
N PHE A 387 7.59 -17.77 13.59
CA PHE A 387 7.57 -17.31 12.20
C PHE A 387 8.90 -17.58 11.50
N VAL A 388 10.04 -17.20 12.11
CA VAL A 388 11.35 -17.46 11.50
C VAL A 388 11.57 -18.95 11.31
N ASN A 389 11.23 -19.78 12.30
CA ASN A 389 11.32 -21.23 12.19
C ASN A 389 10.45 -21.82 11.08
N CYS A 390 9.23 -21.29 10.89
CA CYS A 390 8.33 -21.68 9.81
C CYS A 390 8.94 -21.45 8.42
N VAL A 391 9.65 -20.32 8.23
CA VAL A 391 10.05 -19.85 6.90
C VAL A 391 11.50 -20.22 6.54
N LYS A 392 12.40 -20.32 7.54
CA LYS A 392 13.86 -20.40 7.33
C LYS A 392 14.32 -21.55 6.43
N GLU A 393 13.67 -22.71 6.48
CA GLU A 393 14.08 -23.85 5.66
C GLU A 393 13.91 -23.57 4.17
N CYS A 394 12.76 -23.04 3.77
CA CYS A 394 12.53 -22.66 2.38
C CYS A 394 13.46 -21.51 1.95
N ALA A 395 13.76 -20.58 2.85
CA ALA A 395 14.71 -19.50 2.58
C ALA A 395 16.14 -20.01 2.32
N PHE A 396 16.62 -20.97 3.11
CA PHE A 396 17.93 -21.58 2.89
C PHE A 396 18.01 -22.39 1.60
N ILE A 397 16.93 -23.06 1.22
CA ILE A 397 16.86 -23.76 -0.08
C ILE A 397 16.87 -22.73 -1.22
N ALA A 398 16.09 -21.66 -1.08
CA ALA A 398 15.92 -20.63 -2.10
C ALA A 398 17.23 -19.89 -2.43
N ILE A 399 18.21 -19.79 -1.52
CA ILE A 399 19.52 -19.17 -1.84
C ILE A 399 20.27 -19.92 -2.94
N PHE A 400 20.03 -21.21 -3.13
CA PHE A 400 20.68 -21.99 -4.19
C PHE A 400 19.90 -21.99 -5.51
N THR A 401 18.88 -21.13 -5.60
CA THR A 401 18.09 -20.95 -6.81
C THR A 401 18.95 -20.56 -8.01
N LYS A 402 18.60 -21.06 -9.20
CA LYS A 402 19.25 -20.70 -10.46
C LYS A 402 18.83 -19.30 -10.97
N ALA A 403 17.73 -18.76 -10.46
CA ALA A 403 17.15 -17.46 -10.85
C ALA A 403 16.56 -16.75 -9.63
N TYR A 404 16.46 -15.41 -9.65
CA TYR A 404 15.92 -14.61 -8.54
C TYR A 404 16.73 -14.71 -7.23
N LEU A 405 18.06 -14.88 -7.35
CA LEU A 405 18.97 -14.98 -6.20
C LEU A 405 18.93 -13.74 -5.30
N LYS A 406 18.78 -12.55 -5.89
CA LYS A 406 18.72 -11.29 -5.13
C LYS A 406 17.50 -11.25 -4.22
N GLU A 407 16.35 -11.67 -4.73
CA GLU A 407 15.09 -11.74 -3.98
C GLU A 407 15.16 -12.79 -2.87
N ALA A 408 15.73 -13.97 -3.15
CA ALA A 408 15.97 -15.00 -2.13
C ALA A 408 16.94 -14.51 -1.02
N ALA A 409 17.99 -13.79 -1.39
CA ALA A 409 18.92 -13.18 -0.43
C ALA A 409 18.24 -12.11 0.44
N LYS A 410 17.34 -11.28 -0.14
CA LYS A 410 16.52 -10.33 0.62
C LYS A 410 15.65 -11.03 1.67
N ALA A 411 15.07 -12.18 1.36
CA ALA A 411 14.30 -12.95 2.34
C ALA A 411 15.17 -13.32 3.56
N CYS A 412 16.38 -13.84 3.32
CA CYS A 412 17.31 -14.18 4.39
C CYS A 412 17.81 -12.95 5.17
N GLN A 413 18.01 -11.82 4.49
CA GLN A 413 18.32 -10.55 5.14
C GLN A 413 17.20 -10.14 6.11
N TYR A 414 15.94 -10.15 5.68
CA TYR A 414 14.80 -9.81 6.55
C TYR A 414 14.66 -10.78 7.73
N LEU A 415 14.82 -12.09 7.50
CA LEU A 415 14.82 -13.07 8.59
C LEU A 415 15.99 -12.84 9.57
N SER A 416 17.16 -12.44 9.08
CA SER A 416 18.31 -12.09 9.93
C SER A 416 18.07 -10.83 10.77
N MET A 417 17.27 -9.88 10.30
CA MET A 417 16.86 -8.71 11.08
C MET A 417 15.94 -9.09 12.26
N LEU A 418 15.20 -10.20 12.14
CA LEU A 418 14.27 -10.68 13.16
C LEU A 418 14.97 -11.58 14.21
N ARG A 419 15.74 -12.56 13.73
CA ARG A 419 16.43 -13.59 14.55
C ARG A 419 17.79 -13.94 13.95
N PRO A 420 18.81 -13.09 14.13
CA PRO A 420 20.14 -13.33 13.55
C PRO A 420 20.76 -14.66 14.01
N GLU A 421 20.53 -15.05 15.26
CA GLU A 421 21.03 -16.30 15.86
C GLU A 421 20.50 -17.57 15.18
N LEU A 422 19.33 -17.52 14.54
CA LEU A 422 18.75 -18.65 13.81
C LEU A 422 19.14 -18.70 12.34
N ILE A 423 19.62 -17.58 11.80
CA ILE A 423 19.80 -17.40 10.35
C ILE A 423 21.27 -17.26 9.96
N VAL A 424 22.03 -16.42 10.66
CA VAL A 424 23.42 -16.09 10.28
C VAL A 424 24.35 -17.30 10.37
N PRO A 425 24.38 -18.09 11.47
CA PRO A 425 25.32 -19.21 11.55
C PRO A 425 25.09 -20.28 10.46
N PRO A 426 23.84 -20.76 10.21
CA PRO A 426 23.60 -21.71 9.13
C PRO A 426 23.92 -21.18 7.72
N LEU A 427 23.75 -19.87 7.49
CA LEU A 427 24.14 -19.25 6.22
C LEU A 427 25.64 -19.27 6.03
N VAL A 428 26.40 -18.88 7.05
CA VAL A 428 27.87 -18.86 7.00
C VAL A 428 28.41 -20.27 6.77
N GLU A 429 27.91 -21.27 7.50
CA GLU A 429 28.30 -22.67 7.29
C GLU A 429 28.08 -23.10 5.84
N LYS A 430 26.90 -22.81 5.28
CA LYS A 430 26.58 -23.13 3.88
C LYS A 430 27.47 -22.38 2.88
N SER A 431 27.86 -21.15 3.16
CA SER A 431 28.77 -20.38 2.30
C SER A 431 30.20 -20.92 2.32
N VAL A 432 30.69 -21.35 3.49
CA VAL A 432 32.05 -21.92 3.63
C VAL A 432 32.21 -23.22 2.85
N PHE A 433 31.15 -24.02 2.67
CA PHE A 433 31.21 -25.23 1.83
C PHE A 433 31.18 -24.97 0.32
N ILE A 434 30.90 -23.73 -0.11
CA ILE A 434 30.75 -23.35 -1.52
C ILE A 434 31.94 -22.52 -2.03
N LEU A 435 32.58 -21.77 -1.13
CA LEU A 435 33.85 -21.07 -1.35
C LEU A 435 35.03 -22.04 -1.20
#